data_AF-A0A7Z9Q7H2-F1
#
_entry.id   AF-A0A7Z9Q7H2-F1
#
_cell.length_a   1.000
_cell.length_b   1.000
_cell.length_c   1.000
_cell.angle_alpha   90.00
_cell.angle_beta   90.00
_cell.angle_gamma   90.00
#
_symmetry.space_group_name_H-M   'P 1'
#
loop_
_entity.id
_entity.type
_entity.pdbx_description
1 polymer ?
#
loop_
_entity_poly.entity_id
_entity_poly.type
_entity_poly.pdbx_seq_one_letter_code
_entity_poly.pdbx_strand_id
1 'polypeptide(L)'
;MVSEALFMLDQINQNIGMEAGKYNREFLEKRLNQNKHDLEKAEFALKIFQEKTGIIDLVAQLSSTMQMSAQAYNSIFEAYTGLYIKKIETETELAVAKTTLSNNNPTIMQLEKLLNEQIFQLDQLMIKLDEKLQYLLSNITPAQVDAVPKIEFSVSFNSLPSLGLENGRLIREVELQSKIQELLIPQFEQAKLEETKNIPTLQVIDKPKVAINKAKPKRALIVIGATLMSILVSIIFIYTDHHTRDLRTALKRT
;
A
#
# COMPACT_ATOMS: atom_id res chain seq x y z
N MET A 1 24.82 -21.55 14.42
CA MET A 1 25.23 -20.78 13.23
C MET A 1 24.18 -20.77 12.13
N VAL A 2 24.04 -21.76 11.23
CA VAL A 2 23.04 -21.66 10.12
C VAL A 2 21.59 -21.74 10.63
N SER A 3 21.26 -22.68 11.53
CA SER A 3 19.90 -22.76 12.10
C SER A 3 19.55 -21.52 12.93
N GLU A 4 20.55 -20.93 13.57
CA GLU A 4 20.43 -19.74 14.40
C GLU A 4 20.24 -18.48 13.56
N ALA A 5 20.96 -18.36 12.44
CA ALA A 5 20.74 -17.31 11.46
C ALA A 5 19.36 -17.42 10.80
N LEU A 6 18.91 -18.64 10.48
CA LEU A 6 17.55 -18.89 9.96
C LEU A 6 16.48 -18.54 10.99
N PHE A 7 16.68 -18.89 12.25
CA PHE A 7 15.78 -18.52 13.34
C PHE A 7 15.71 -17.00 13.53
N MET A 8 16.86 -16.32 13.57
CA MET A 8 16.91 -14.86 13.69
C MET A 8 16.28 -14.17 12.48
N LEU A 9 16.48 -14.70 11.28
CA LEU A 9 15.84 -14.18 10.07
C LEU A 9 14.32 -14.38 10.09
N ASP A 10 13.85 -15.55 10.50
CA ASP A 10 12.41 -15.82 10.66
C ASP A 10 11.81 -14.88 11.71
N GLN A 11 12.49 -14.69 12.85
CA GLN A 11 12.06 -13.77 13.89
C GLN A 11 12.01 -12.30 13.42
N ILE A 12 13.02 -11.85 12.67
CA ILE A 12 13.03 -10.50 12.08
C ILE A 12 11.90 -10.34 11.06
N ASN A 13 11.71 -11.32 10.18
CA ASN A 13 10.64 -11.29 9.18
C ASN A 13 9.25 -11.33 9.82
N GLN A 14 9.06 -12.12 10.87
CA GLN A 14 7.83 -12.13 11.66
C GLN A 14 7.59 -10.76 12.30
N ASN A 15 8.61 -10.15 12.90
CA ASN A 15 8.48 -8.82 13.50
C ASN A 15 8.12 -7.75 12.46
N ILE A 16 8.80 -7.73 11.30
CA ILE A 16 8.50 -6.81 10.20
C ILE A 16 7.08 -7.05 9.67
N GLY A 17 6.66 -8.31 9.55
CA GLY A 17 5.31 -8.68 9.12
C GLY A 17 4.23 -8.21 10.10
N MET A 18 4.45 -8.42 11.40
CA MET A 18 3.55 -7.92 12.46
C MET A 18 3.48 -6.39 12.45
N GLU A 19 4.63 -5.72 12.31
CA GLU A 19 4.69 -4.26 12.25
C GLU A 19 3.96 -3.70 11.02
N ALA A 20 4.15 -4.31 9.85
CA ALA A 20 3.41 -3.96 8.63
C ALA A 20 1.90 -4.18 8.79
N GLY A 21 1.48 -5.32 9.38
CA GLY A 21 0.07 -5.61 9.66
C GLY A 21 -0.56 -4.61 10.63
N LYS A 22 0.16 -4.25 11.69
CA LYS A 22 -0.26 -3.23 12.66
C LYS A 22 -0.45 -1.86 12.00
N TYR A 23 0.51 -1.40 11.20
CA TYR A 23 0.38 -0.11 10.49
C TYR A 23 -0.78 -0.10 9.50
N ASN A 24 -0.99 -1.21 8.78
CA ASN A 24 -2.14 -1.37 7.89
C ASN A 24 -3.46 -1.21 8.67
N ARG A 25 -3.62 -1.93 9.79
CA ARG A 25 -4.81 -1.82 10.65
C ARG A 25 -5.01 -0.39 11.17
N GLU A 26 -3.97 0.24 11.72
CA GLU A 26 -4.05 1.60 12.25
C GLU A 26 -4.42 2.63 11.17
N PHE A 27 -3.88 2.47 9.96
CA PHE A 27 -4.21 3.33 8.83
C PHE A 27 -5.68 3.19 8.43
N LEU A 28 -6.17 1.95 8.28
CA LEU A 28 -7.56 1.67 7.94
C LEU A 28 -8.52 2.13 9.04
N GLU A 29 -8.17 1.97 10.32
CA GLU A 29 -8.93 2.48 11.46
C GLU A 29 -9.09 4.00 11.38
N LYS A 30 -8.00 4.73 11.11
CA LYS A 30 -8.03 6.18 10.95
C LYS A 30 -8.93 6.59 9.78
N ARG A 31 -8.84 5.88 8.65
CA ARG A 31 -9.68 6.14 7.47
C ARG A 31 -11.14 5.86 7.72
N LEU A 32 -11.47 4.79 8.43
CA LEU A 32 -12.83 4.43 8.79
C LEU A 32 -13.45 5.46 9.75
N ASN A 33 -12.70 5.92 10.74
CA ASN A 33 -13.14 7.00 11.63
C ASN A 33 -13.36 8.32 10.88
N GLN A 34 -12.47 8.64 9.93
CA GLN A 34 -12.62 9.83 9.09
C GLN A 34 -13.87 9.74 8.19
N ASN A 35 -14.05 8.61 7.50
CA ASN A 35 -15.23 8.36 6.69
C ASN A 35 -16.53 8.40 7.50
N LYS A 36 -16.54 7.91 8.74
CA LYS A 36 -17.72 8.03 9.63
C LYS A 36 -18.08 9.50 9.89
N HIS A 37 -17.11 10.35 10.18
CA HIS A 37 -17.35 11.78 10.38
C HIS A 37 -17.76 12.50 9.08
N ASP A 38 -17.17 12.12 7.95
CA ASP A 38 -17.49 12.73 6.67
C ASP A 38 -18.87 12.30 6.17
N LEU A 39 -19.27 11.05 6.43
CA LEU A 39 -20.64 10.55 6.20
C LEU A 39 -21.66 11.33 7.05
N GLU A 40 -21.41 11.46 8.36
CA GLU A 40 -22.30 12.22 9.26
C GLU A 40 -22.48 13.68 8.79
N LYS A 41 -21.40 14.34 8.35
CA LYS A 41 -21.47 15.69 7.78
C LYS A 41 -22.29 15.73 6.49
N ALA A 42 -22.09 14.76 5.60
CA ALA A 42 -22.80 14.68 4.33
C ALA A 42 -24.31 14.44 4.56
N GLU A 43 -24.67 13.52 5.46
CA GLU A 43 -26.05 13.23 5.85
C GLU A 43 -26.72 14.45 6.47
N PHE A 44 -26.01 15.16 7.35
CA PHE A 44 -26.52 16.38 7.96
C PHE A 44 -26.72 17.51 6.95
N ALA A 45 -25.79 17.69 6.01
CA ALA A 45 -25.92 18.67 4.94
C ALA A 45 -27.11 18.36 4.01
N LEU A 46 -27.29 17.09 3.64
CA LEU A 46 -28.44 16.63 2.86
C LEU A 46 -29.74 16.89 3.60
N LYS A 47 -29.80 16.55 4.90
CA LYS A 47 -30.97 16.79 5.75
C LYS A 47 -31.36 18.27 5.79
N ILE A 48 -30.40 19.17 6.05
CA ILE A 48 -30.67 20.63 6.07
C ILE A 48 -31.22 21.11 4.73
N PHE A 49 -30.63 20.63 3.64
CA PHE A 49 -31.08 20.99 2.29
C PHE A 49 -32.52 20.53 2.06
N GLN A 50 -32.83 19.27 2.40
CA GLN A 50 -34.17 18.69 2.28
C GLN A 50 -35.21 19.43 3.14
N GLU A 51 -34.87 19.78 4.39
CA GLU A 51 -35.74 20.55 5.29
C GLU A 51 -36.03 21.97 4.77
N LYS A 52 -35.02 22.62 4.17
CA LYS A 52 -35.15 24.00 3.66
C LYS A 52 -35.88 24.08 2.33
N THR A 53 -35.64 23.12 1.43
CA THR A 53 -36.12 23.17 0.05
C THR A 53 -37.35 22.28 -0.19
N GLY A 54 -37.58 21.29 0.67
CA GLY A 54 -38.59 20.25 0.47
C GLY A 54 -38.24 19.24 -0.63
N ILE A 55 -37.07 19.36 -1.27
CA ILE A 55 -36.64 18.51 -2.38
C ILE A 55 -35.94 17.27 -1.79
N ILE A 56 -36.61 16.12 -1.84
CA ILE A 56 -36.08 14.87 -1.29
C ILE A 56 -35.04 14.25 -2.24
N ASP A 57 -35.47 13.89 -3.45
CA ASP A 57 -34.61 13.31 -4.48
C ASP A 57 -35.15 13.66 -5.87
N LEU A 58 -34.70 14.80 -6.41
CA LEU A 58 -35.15 15.28 -7.72
C LEU A 58 -34.54 14.44 -8.84
N VAL A 59 -33.31 13.96 -8.65
CA VAL A 59 -32.57 13.22 -9.69
C VAL A 59 -33.20 11.83 -9.90
N ALA A 60 -33.55 11.10 -8.84
CA ALA A 60 -34.26 9.82 -8.97
C ALA A 60 -35.62 9.97 -9.67
N GLN A 61 -36.37 11.02 -9.32
CA GLN A 61 -37.66 11.29 -9.93
C GLN A 61 -37.54 11.57 -11.44
N LEU A 62 -36.57 12.39 -11.85
CA LEU A 62 -36.32 12.70 -13.27
C LEU A 62 -35.69 11.53 -14.03
N SER A 63 -34.78 10.80 -13.40
CA SER A 63 -34.09 9.66 -13.99
C SER A 63 -35.01 8.47 -14.25
N SER A 64 -36.14 8.36 -13.54
CA SER A 64 -37.20 7.39 -13.86
C SER A 64 -37.76 7.55 -15.29
N THR A 65 -37.75 8.78 -15.81
CA THR A 65 -38.15 9.12 -17.19
C THR A 65 -37.00 8.91 -18.19
N MET A 66 -35.75 8.96 -17.72
CA MET A 66 -34.54 8.92 -18.55
C MET A 66 -33.59 7.77 -18.13
N GLN A 67 -34.09 6.54 -18.25
CA GLN A 67 -33.43 5.30 -17.79
C GLN A 67 -31.99 5.12 -18.32
N MET A 68 -31.72 5.45 -19.59
CA MET A 68 -30.38 5.32 -20.18
C MET A 68 -29.34 6.27 -19.55
N SER A 69 -29.74 7.49 -19.20
CA SER A 69 -28.84 8.45 -18.54
C SER A 69 -28.62 8.13 -17.08
N ALA A 70 -29.62 7.56 -16.40
CA ALA A 70 -29.49 7.02 -15.05
C ALA A 70 -28.45 5.90 -15.00
N GLN A 71 -28.52 4.95 -15.94
CA GLN A 71 -27.57 3.86 -16.06
C GLN A 71 -26.14 4.35 -16.34
N ALA A 72 -25.98 5.34 -17.21
CA ALA A 72 -24.68 5.93 -17.50
C ALA A 72 -24.09 6.70 -16.31
N TYR A 73 -24.92 7.38 -15.51
CA TYR A 73 -24.47 8.02 -14.27
C TYR A 73 -23.99 6.97 -13.25
N ASN A 74 -24.81 5.94 -13.03
CA ASN A 74 -24.50 4.88 -12.08
C ASN A 74 -23.21 4.14 -12.45
N SER A 75 -22.98 3.83 -13.74
CA SER A 75 -21.76 3.13 -14.16
C SER A 75 -20.48 3.96 -13.95
N ILE A 76 -20.55 5.28 -14.14
CA ILE A 76 -19.43 6.18 -13.83
C ILE A 76 -19.22 6.25 -12.32
N PHE A 77 -20.29 6.27 -11.53
CA PHE A 77 -20.22 6.30 -10.07
C PHE A 77 -19.63 5.01 -9.48
N GLU A 78 -19.99 3.86 -10.04
CA GLU A 78 -19.39 2.56 -9.70
C GLU A 78 -17.89 2.53 -10.07
N ALA A 79 -17.51 3.05 -11.23
CA ALA A 79 -16.11 3.17 -11.61
C ALA A 79 -15.33 4.10 -10.66
N TYR A 80 -15.93 5.21 -10.24
CA TYR A 80 -15.35 6.16 -9.30
C TYR A 80 -15.12 5.52 -7.92
N THR A 81 -16.16 4.90 -7.34
CA THR A 81 -16.08 4.24 -6.04
C THR A 81 -15.06 3.09 -6.06
N GLY A 82 -15.05 2.27 -7.11
CA GLY A 82 -14.05 1.21 -7.30
C GLY A 82 -12.62 1.73 -7.41
N LEU A 83 -12.40 2.85 -8.12
CA LEU A 83 -11.08 3.49 -8.20
C LEU A 83 -10.67 4.13 -6.87
N TYR A 84 -11.60 4.68 -6.11
CA TYR A 84 -11.34 5.27 -4.80
C TYR A 84 -10.84 4.22 -3.80
N ILE A 85 -11.38 3.00 -3.84
CA ILE A 85 -10.86 1.90 -3.01
C ILE A 85 -9.43 1.54 -3.40
N LYS A 86 -9.13 1.40 -4.70
CA LYS A 86 -7.75 1.17 -5.17
C LYS A 86 -6.78 2.27 -4.73
N LYS A 87 -7.27 3.51 -4.67
CA LYS A 87 -6.51 4.63 -4.10
C LYS A 87 -6.22 4.41 -2.61
N ILE A 88 -7.20 4.00 -1.80
CA ILE A 88 -6.96 3.70 -0.38
C ILE A 88 -5.95 2.56 -0.23
N GLU A 89 -6.07 1.48 -1.02
CA GLU A 89 -5.10 0.38 -1.03
C GLU A 89 -3.69 0.90 -1.32
N THR A 90 -3.55 1.73 -2.36
CA THR A 90 -2.25 2.33 -2.73
C THR A 90 -1.70 3.26 -1.65
N GLU A 91 -2.56 4.07 -1.00
CA GLU A 91 -2.16 4.91 0.14
C GLU A 91 -1.70 4.08 1.34
N THR A 92 -2.36 2.95 1.57
CA THR A 92 -2.04 2.02 2.65
C THR A 92 -0.68 1.36 2.40
N GLU A 93 -0.47 0.84 1.19
CA GLU A 93 0.82 0.28 0.75
C GLU A 93 1.94 1.30 0.87
N LEU A 94 1.67 2.55 0.47
CA LEU A 94 2.63 3.64 0.58
C LEU A 94 2.95 3.99 2.04
N ALA A 95 1.96 4.00 2.93
CA ALA A 95 2.17 4.24 4.35
C ALA A 95 3.02 3.14 5.00
N VAL A 96 2.75 1.86 4.67
CA VAL A 96 3.56 0.72 5.11
C VAL A 96 4.95 0.75 4.49
N ALA A 97 5.08 1.09 3.21
CA ALA A 97 6.38 1.19 2.55
C ALA A 97 7.27 2.28 3.16
N LYS A 98 6.70 3.43 3.52
CA LYS A 98 7.44 4.53 4.16
C LYS A 98 7.94 4.20 5.57
N THR A 99 7.28 3.28 6.27
CA THR A 99 7.67 2.87 7.63
C THR A 99 8.63 1.68 7.62
N THR A 100 8.48 0.76 6.66
CA THR A 100 9.28 -0.48 6.58
C THR A 100 10.52 -0.36 5.68
N LEU A 101 10.51 0.54 4.69
CA LEU A 101 11.60 0.71 3.73
C LEU A 101 12.35 2.03 3.97
N SER A 102 13.61 2.08 3.52
CA SER A 102 14.39 3.32 3.52
C SER A 102 13.75 4.39 2.62
N ASN A 103 13.81 5.66 3.05
CA ASN A 103 13.20 6.81 2.37
C ASN A 103 13.53 6.99 0.88
N ASN A 104 14.65 6.43 0.38
CA ASN A 104 15.08 6.56 -1.01
C ASN A 104 14.80 5.31 -1.86
N ASN A 105 13.83 4.48 -1.47
CA ASN A 105 13.48 3.27 -2.20
C ASN A 105 12.67 3.62 -3.48
N PRO A 106 13.05 3.11 -4.68
CA PRO A 106 12.29 3.35 -5.91
C PRO A 106 10.82 2.90 -5.83
N THR A 107 10.49 1.92 -4.99
CA THR A 107 9.11 1.47 -4.75
C THR A 107 8.22 2.59 -4.19
N ILE A 108 8.74 3.42 -3.28
CA ILE A 108 7.98 4.55 -2.71
C ILE A 108 7.66 5.56 -3.82
N MET A 109 8.62 5.87 -4.68
CA MET A 109 8.43 6.79 -5.80
C MET A 109 7.41 6.25 -6.82
N GLN A 110 7.40 4.94 -7.07
CA GLN A 110 6.42 4.30 -7.95
C GLN A 110 5.00 4.38 -7.37
N LEU A 111 4.85 4.09 -6.07
CA LEU A 111 3.56 4.19 -5.37
C LEU A 111 3.05 5.62 -5.32
N GLU A 112 3.92 6.61 -5.08
CA GLU A 112 3.55 8.03 -5.12
C GLU A 112 3.07 8.46 -6.51
N LYS A 113 3.76 8.02 -7.56
CA LYS A 113 3.33 8.29 -8.94
C LYS A 113 1.99 7.64 -9.25
N LEU A 114 1.80 6.38 -8.85
CA LEU A 114 0.54 5.66 -9.06
C LEU A 114 -0.62 6.33 -8.32
N LEU A 115 -0.40 6.77 -7.08
CA LEU A 115 -1.38 7.50 -6.30
C LEU A 115 -1.81 8.81 -6.98
N ASN A 116 -0.85 9.57 -7.50
CA ASN A 116 -1.15 10.82 -8.22
C ASN A 116 -1.96 10.57 -9.51
N GLU A 117 -1.64 9.51 -10.24
CA GLU A 117 -2.41 9.10 -11.42
C GLU A 117 -3.85 8.72 -11.05
N GLN A 118 -4.03 7.95 -9.98
CA GLN A 118 -5.37 7.59 -9.47
C GLN A 118 -6.18 8.81 -9.05
N ILE A 119 -5.55 9.78 -8.35
CA ILE A 119 -6.19 11.05 -7.98
C ILE A 119 -6.65 11.79 -9.24
N PHE A 120 -5.78 11.92 -10.24
CA PHE A 120 -6.15 12.57 -11.50
C PHE A 120 -7.33 11.87 -12.19
N GLN A 121 -7.33 10.53 -12.23
CA GLN A 121 -8.43 9.76 -12.81
C GLN A 121 -9.75 9.94 -12.04
N LEU A 122 -9.69 10.01 -10.71
CA LEU A 122 -10.87 10.30 -9.88
C LEU A 122 -11.43 11.70 -10.20
N ASP A 123 -10.59 12.71 -10.34
CA ASP A 123 -11.03 14.06 -10.71
C ASP A 123 -11.72 14.07 -12.08
N GLN A 124 -11.17 13.36 -13.06
CA GLN A 124 -11.80 13.21 -14.38
C GLN A 124 -13.16 12.52 -14.31
N LEU A 125 -13.30 11.47 -13.48
CA LEU A 125 -14.57 10.79 -13.28
C LEU A 125 -15.59 11.69 -12.56
N MET A 126 -15.15 12.51 -11.61
CA MET A 126 -16.03 13.46 -10.91
C MET A 126 -16.58 14.52 -11.86
N ILE A 127 -15.74 15.05 -12.77
CA ILE A 127 -16.18 15.98 -13.82
C ILE A 127 -17.24 15.33 -14.71
N LYS A 128 -17.02 14.09 -15.15
CA LYS A 128 -17.99 13.34 -15.98
C LYS A 128 -19.33 13.09 -15.25
N LEU A 129 -19.29 12.84 -13.93
CA LEU A 129 -20.51 12.71 -13.12
C LEU A 129 -21.30 14.02 -13.09
N ASP A 130 -20.60 15.15 -12.90
CA ASP A 130 -21.21 16.48 -12.90
C ASP A 130 -21.79 16.86 -14.27
N GLU A 131 -21.07 16.60 -15.36
CA GLU A 131 -21.57 16.79 -16.72
C GLU A 131 -22.85 15.98 -16.96
N LYS A 132 -22.88 14.73 -16.48
CA LYS A 132 -24.05 13.87 -16.65
C LYS A 132 -25.23 14.31 -15.81
N LEU A 133 -25.02 14.75 -14.57
CA LEU A 133 -26.07 15.36 -13.76
C LEU A 133 -26.62 16.64 -14.41
N GLN A 134 -25.74 17.49 -14.94
CA GLN A 134 -26.16 18.72 -15.59
C GLN A 134 -27.01 18.42 -16.84
N TYR A 135 -26.63 17.42 -17.64
CA TYR A 135 -27.40 16.98 -18.79
C TYR A 135 -28.80 16.44 -18.41
N LEU A 136 -28.91 15.72 -17.29
CA LEU A 136 -30.20 15.26 -16.77
C LEU A 136 -31.10 16.44 -16.41
N LEU A 137 -30.53 17.49 -15.84
CA LEU A 137 -31.26 18.65 -15.33
C LEU A 137 -31.56 19.70 -16.42
N SER A 138 -30.78 19.78 -17.50
CA SER A 138 -31.03 20.72 -18.60
C SER A 138 -32.19 20.32 -19.49
N ASN A 139 -32.55 19.03 -19.52
CA ASN A 139 -33.61 18.50 -20.38
C ASN A 139 -34.99 18.44 -19.70
N ILE A 140 -35.14 19.07 -18.53
CA ILE A 140 -36.40 19.10 -17.78
C ILE A 140 -37.41 19.98 -18.52
N THR A 141 -38.57 19.41 -18.85
CA THR A 141 -39.70 20.15 -19.42
C THR A 141 -40.69 20.53 -18.31
N PRO A 142 -41.36 21.71 -18.34
CA PRO A 142 -42.33 22.12 -17.31
C PRO A 142 -43.43 21.08 -17.04
N ALA A 143 -43.87 20.35 -18.08
CA ALA A 143 -44.88 19.29 -17.96
C ALA A 143 -44.43 18.08 -17.10
N GLN A 144 -43.13 17.89 -16.89
CA GLN A 144 -42.59 16.81 -16.05
C GLN A 144 -42.50 17.22 -14.57
N VAL A 145 -42.57 18.53 -14.27
CA VAL A 145 -42.53 19.06 -12.90
C VAL A 145 -43.90 19.01 -12.23
N ASP A 146 -45.00 19.13 -12.99
CA ASP A 146 -46.37 18.99 -12.46
C ASP A 146 -46.77 17.54 -12.12
N ALA A 147 -46.01 16.54 -12.59
CA ALA A 147 -46.18 15.14 -12.22
C ALA A 147 -45.50 14.77 -10.88
N VAL A 148 -44.74 15.71 -10.29
CA VAL A 148 -44.10 15.54 -8.99
C VAL A 148 -45.16 15.78 -7.90
N PRO A 149 -45.52 14.76 -7.09
CA PRO A 149 -46.57 14.92 -6.09
C PRO A 149 -46.12 15.92 -5.03
N LYS A 150 -46.86 17.03 -4.91
CA LYS A 150 -46.78 18.08 -3.88
C LYS A 150 -45.37 18.30 -3.31
N ILE A 151 -44.57 19.09 -4.02
CA ILE A 151 -43.51 19.85 -3.37
C ILE A 151 -44.23 20.84 -2.45
N GLU A 152 -44.27 20.57 -1.15
CA GLU A 152 -44.93 21.42 -0.13
C GLU A 152 -44.31 22.82 -0.03
N PHE A 153 -43.15 23.05 -0.64
CA PHE A 153 -42.41 24.30 -0.55
C PHE A 153 -42.34 25.06 -1.88
N SER A 154 -42.64 26.35 -1.75
CA SER A 154 -42.66 27.45 -2.71
C SER A 154 -41.35 27.67 -3.49
N VAL A 155 -40.88 26.68 -4.25
CA VAL A 155 -39.66 26.79 -5.06
C VAL A 155 -40.03 27.14 -6.52
N SER A 156 -39.47 28.23 -7.04
CA SER A 156 -39.69 28.66 -8.43
C SER A 156 -39.04 27.70 -9.42
N PHE A 157 -39.72 27.40 -10.53
CA PHE A 157 -39.21 26.52 -11.60
C PHE A 157 -37.82 26.94 -12.11
N ASN A 158 -37.56 28.25 -12.21
CA ASN A 158 -36.28 28.79 -12.67
C ASN A 158 -35.08 28.43 -11.77
N SER A 159 -35.31 28.14 -10.49
CA SER A 159 -34.25 27.71 -9.54
C SER A 159 -34.16 26.19 -9.40
N LEU A 160 -35.07 25.41 -10.00
CA LEU A 160 -35.07 23.95 -9.88
C LEU A 160 -33.83 23.29 -10.47
N PRO A 161 -33.30 23.67 -11.65
CA PRO A 161 -32.10 23.03 -12.17
C PRO A 161 -30.88 23.20 -11.27
N SER A 162 -30.69 24.38 -10.68
CA SER A 162 -29.58 24.63 -9.75
C SER A 162 -29.76 23.88 -8.42
N LEU A 163 -30.97 23.86 -7.87
CA LEU A 163 -31.28 23.12 -6.64
C LEU A 163 -31.21 21.61 -6.85
N GLY A 164 -31.61 21.13 -8.03
CA GLY A 164 -31.47 19.73 -8.43
C GLY A 164 -30.02 19.28 -8.51
N LEU A 165 -29.15 20.16 -9.01
CA LEU A 165 -27.72 19.88 -9.10
C LEU A 165 -27.09 19.82 -7.70
N GLU A 166 -27.46 20.75 -6.82
CA GLU A 166 -27.04 20.73 -5.41
C GLU A 166 -27.55 19.48 -4.68
N ASN A 167 -28.83 19.14 -4.83
CA ASN A 167 -29.43 17.91 -4.28
C ASN A 167 -28.70 16.66 -4.77
N GLY A 168 -28.46 16.54 -6.09
CA GLY A 168 -27.76 15.41 -6.67
C GLY A 168 -26.32 15.27 -6.16
N ARG A 169 -25.62 16.40 -5.92
CA ARG A 169 -24.28 16.39 -5.32
C ARG A 169 -24.31 15.94 -3.86
N LEU A 170 -25.26 16.43 -3.07
CA LEU A 170 -25.41 16.04 -1.65
C LEU A 170 -25.75 14.56 -1.52
N ILE A 171 -26.69 14.06 -2.33
CA ILE A 171 -27.03 12.63 -2.39
C ILE A 171 -25.80 11.81 -2.79
N ARG A 172 -25.09 12.21 -3.85
CA ARG A 172 -23.86 11.53 -4.29
C ARG A 172 -22.83 11.47 -3.17
N GLU A 173 -22.63 12.54 -2.41
CA GLU A 173 -21.66 12.55 -1.32
C GLU A 173 -22.05 11.55 -0.22
N VAL A 174 -23.32 11.51 0.17
CA VAL A 174 -23.83 10.53 1.15
C VAL A 174 -23.66 9.10 0.63
N GLU A 175 -24.05 8.83 -0.62
CA GLU A 175 -23.88 7.53 -1.25
C GLU A 175 -22.40 7.14 -1.36
N LEU A 176 -21.53 8.08 -1.70
CA LEU A 176 -20.10 7.87 -1.82
C LEU A 176 -19.51 7.45 -0.48
N GLN A 177 -19.78 8.23 0.58
CA GLN A 177 -19.27 7.92 1.91
C GLN A 177 -19.85 6.59 2.45
N SER A 178 -21.11 6.30 2.15
CA SER A 178 -21.74 5.01 2.49
C SER A 178 -21.06 3.82 1.78
N LYS A 179 -20.78 3.97 0.48
CA LYS A 179 -20.09 2.96 -0.32
C LYS A 179 -18.64 2.75 0.12
N ILE A 180 -17.94 3.85 0.46
CA ILE A 180 -16.59 3.77 1.03
C ILE A 180 -16.64 3.01 2.37
N GLN A 181 -17.62 3.28 3.23
CA GLN A 181 -17.78 2.59 4.51
C GLN A 181 -18.02 1.09 4.32
N GLU A 182 -18.94 0.73 3.42
CA GLU A 182 -19.29 -0.64 3.06
C GLU A 182 -18.06 -1.45 2.62
N LEU A 183 -17.11 -0.80 1.93
CA LEU A 183 -15.89 -1.42 1.42
C LEU A 183 -14.72 -1.38 2.42
N LEU A 184 -14.63 -0.34 3.26
CA LEU A 184 -13.58 -0.20 4.27
C LEU A 184 -13.74 -1.15 5.45
N ILE A 185 -14.97 -1.42 5.90
CA ILE A 185 -15.22 -2.30 7.05
C ILE A 185 -14.63 -3.71 6.83
N PRO A 186 -14.92 -4.40 5.71
CA PRO A 186 -14.31 -5.70 5.44
C PRO A 186 -12.78 -5.67 5.39
N GLN A 187 -12.21 -4.63 4.78
CA GLN A 187 -10.75 -4.45 4.69
C GLN A 187 -10.12 -4.27 6.06
N PHE A 188 -10.76 -3.49 6.94
CA PHE A 188 -10.31 -3.29 8.31
C PHE A 188 -10.34 -4.59 9.13
N GLU A 189 -11.43 -5.35 9.07
CA GLU A 189 -11.54 -6.63 9.77
C GLU A 189 -10.51 -7.64 9.22
N GLN A 190 -10.28 -7.65 7.90
CA GLN A 190 -9.22 -8.45 7.30
C GLN A 190 -7.84 -8.05 7.82
N ALA A 191 -7.52 -6.76 7.86
CA ALA A 191 -6.25 -6.25 8.38
C ALA A 191 -6.05 -6.59 9.87
N LYS A 192 -7.12 -6.54 10.67
CA LYS A 192 -7.11 -6.94 12.08
C LYS A 192 -6.80 -8.43 12.25
N LEU A 193 -7.32 -9.28 11.37
CA LEU A 193 -6.97 -10.70 11.35
C LEU A 193 -5.50 -10.89 10.96
N GLU A 194 -5.01 -10.16 9.97
CA GLU A 194 -3.63 -10.23 9.49
C GLU A 194 -2.59 -9.81 10.53
N GLU A 195 -2.86 -8.78 11.34
CA GLU A 195 -1.96 -8.37 12.44
C GLU A 195 -1.75 -9.51 13.45
N THR A 196 -2.80 -10.28 13.76
CA THR A 196 -2.71 -11.38 14.72
C THR A 196 -2.13 -12.67 14.16
N LYS A 197 -1.95 -12.77 12.83
CA LYS A 197 -1.41 -13.97 12.18
C LYS A 197 0.10 -14.05 12.36
N ASN A 198 0.54 -14.94 13.25
CA ASN A 198 1.95 -15.30 13.37
C ASN A 198 2.27 -16.49 12.44
N ILE A 199 2.46 -16.22 11.15
CA ILE A 199 2.80 -17.25 10.15
C ILE A 199 4.33 -17.37 10.09
N PRO A 200 4.90 -18.58 10.30
CA PRO A 200 6.34 -18.78 10.08
C PRO A 200 6.68 -18.43 8.63
N THR A 201 7.59 -17.48 8.45
CA THR A 201 7.89 -16.91 7.12
C THR A 201 8.84 -17.80 6.33
N LEU A 202 9.61 -18.65 7.02
CA LEU A 202 10.56 -19.58 6.43
C LEU A 202 10.13 -21.03 6.62
N GLN A 203 9.89 -21.73 5.51
CA GLN A 203 9.71 -23.18 5.51
C GLN A 203 11.05 -23.88 5.26
N VAL A 204 11.56 -24.61 6.26
CA VAL A 204 12.79 -25.41 6.13
C VAL A 204 12.48 -26.68 5.34
N ILE A 205 12.84 -26.70 4.06
CA ILE A 205 12.62 -27.86 3.15
C ILE A 205 13.63 -28.99 3.44
N ASP A 206 14.88 -28.66 3.72
CA ASP A 206 15.89 -29.62 4.17
C ASP A 206 16.65 -29.06 5.38
N LYS A 207 16.78 -29.89 6.42
CA LYS A 207 17.45 -29.48 7.65
C LYS A 207 18.96 -29.46 7.41
N PRO A 208 19.69 -28.43 7.86
CA PRO A 208 21.13 -28.37 7.66
C PRO A 208 21.79 -29.57 8.35
N LYS A 209 22.49 -30.40 7.55
CA LYS A 209 23.27 -31.53 8.06
C LYS A 209 24.54 -31.01 8.73
N VAL A 210 24.82 -31.50 9.93
CA VAL A 210 26.08 -31.19 10.62
C VAL A 210 27.26 -31.72 9.81
N ALA A 211 28.29 -30.88 9.62
CA ALA A 211 29.46 -31.24 8.87
C ALA A 211 30.25 -32.33 9.63
N ILE A 212 30.36 -33.51 9.02
CA ILE A 212 31.12 -34.64 9.60
C ILE A 212 32.62 -34.32 9.63
N ASN A 213 33.11 -33.59 8.63
CA ASN A 213 34.52 -33.20 8.51
C ASN A 213 34.71 -31.69 8.79
N LYS A 214 35.80 -31.34 9.49
CA LYS A 214 36.15 -29.93 9.74
C LYS A 214 36.44 -29.22 8.42
N ALA A 215 35.73 -28.12 8.15
CA ALA A 215 35.90 -27.33 6.93
C ALA A 215 37.29 -26.67 6.85
N LYS A 216 37.77 -26.08 7.95
CA LYS A 216 39.09 -25.43 8.07
C LYS A 216 39.59 -25.44 9.53
N PRO A 217 40.91 -25.36 9.78
CA PRO A 217 42.01 -25.48 8.80
C PRO A 217 42.28 -26.94 8.43
N LYS A 218 42.70 -27.17 7.17
CA LYS A 218 43.12 -28.51 6.71
C LYS A 218 44.49 -28.82 7.32
N ARG A 219 44.51 -29.62 8.40
CA ARG A 219 45.75 -29.96 9.16
C ARG A 219 46.87 -30.49 8.26
N ALA A 220 46.53 -31.25 7.22
CA ALA A 220 47.51 -31.76 6.24
C ALA A 220 48.28 -30.64 5.51
N LEU A 221 47.61 -29.53 5.13
CA LEU A 221 48.28 -28.41 4.48
C LEU A 221 49.24 -27.68 5.43
N ILE A 222 48.89 -27.58 6.72
CA ILE A 222 49.77 -26.99 7.73
C ILE A 222 51.02 -27.85 7.88
N VAL A 223 50.87 -29.18 7.97
CA VAL A 223 52.00 -30.10 8.11
C VAL A 223 52.90 -30.05 6.88
N ILE A 224 52.35 -30.10 5.66
CA ILE A 224 53.13 -30.02 4.42
C ILE A 224 53.88 -28.68 4.31
N GLY A 225 53.23 -27.56 4.67
CA GLY A 225 53.87 -26.25 4.66
C GLY A 225 55.02 -26.17 5.68
N ALA A 226 54.81 -26.69 6.89
CA ALA A 226 55.82 -26.70 7.94
C ALA A 226 57.02 -27.59 7.59
N THR A 227 56.80 -28.77 6.99
CA THR A 227 57.89 -29.66 6.58
C THR A 227 58.71 -29.05 5.45
N LEU A 228 58.08 -28.46 4.43
CA LEU A 228 58.79 -27.76 3.36
C LEU A 228 59.61 -26.58 3.88
N MET A 229 59.03 -25.78 4.79
CA MET A 229 59.77 -24.67 5.41
C MET A 229 60.97 -25.14 6.23
N SER A 230 60.83 -26.23 6.98
CA SER A 230 61.96 -26.80 7.74
C SER A 230 63.11 -27.25 6.83
N ILE A 231 62.80 -27.85 5.67
CA ILE A 231 63.81 -28.27 4.70
C ILE A 231 64.53 -27.06 4.11
N LEU A 232 63.80 -26.02 3.71
CA LEU A 232 64.40 -24.80 3.18
C LEU A 232 65.34 -24.12 4.18
N VAL A 233 64.91 -23.99 5.44
CA VAL A 233 65.75 -23.42 6.51
C VAL A 233 67.00 -24.26 6.73
N SER A 234 66.89 -25.59 6.71
CA SER A 234 68.05 -26.48 6.84
C SER A 234 69.08 -26.30 5.72
N ILE A 235 68.62 -26.14 4.47
CA ILE A 235 69.52 -25.92 3.31
C ILE A 235 70.24 -24.57 3.46
N ILE A 236 69.51 -23.51 3.82
CA ILE A 236 70.07 -22.18 4.05
C ILE A 236 71.13 -22.23 5.15
N PHE A 237 70.84 -22.92 6.26
CA PHE A 237 71.78 -23.06 7.38
C PHE A 237 73.09 -23.73 6.94
N ILE A 238 73.01 -24.85 6.22
CA ILE A 238 74.20 -25.57 5.72
C ILE A 238 75.02 -24.67 4.79
N TYR A 239 74.37 -23.94 3.89
CA TYR A 239 75.06 -23.02 2.98
C TYR A 239 75.81 -21.91 3.74
N THR A 240 75.16 -21.30 4.75
CA THR A 240 75.79 -20.28 5.58
C THR A 240 76.94 -20.81 6.42
N ASP A 241 76.83 -22.02 6.99
CA ASP A 241 77.93 -22.65 7.74
C ASP A 241 79.11 -22.97 6.81
N HIS A 242 78.85 -23.49 5.61
CA HIS A 242 79.93 -23.76 4.64
C HIS A 242 80.66 -22.48 4.24
N HIS A 243 79.91 -21.43 3.84
CA HIS A 243 80.51 -20.18 3.40
C HIS A 243 81.30 -19.47 4.52
N THR A 244 80.80 -19.50 5.76
CA THR A 244 81.51 -18.92 6.91
C THR A 244 82.74 -19.73 7.32
N ARG A 245 82.75 -21.06 7.12
CA ARG A 245 83.95 -21.90 7.30
C ARG A 245 85.03 -21.58 6.26
N ASP A 246 84.65 -21.38 5.00
CA ASP A 246 85.59 -20.99 3.94
C ASP A 246 86.20 -19.61 4.24
N LEU A 247 85.38 -18.62 4.66
CA LEU A 247 85.89 -17.32 5.10
C LEU A 247 86.80 -17.40 6.33
N ARG A 248 86.46 -18.23 7.32
CA ARG A 248 87.30 -18.45 8.52
C ARG A 248 88.63 -19.12 8.21
N THR A 249 88.67 -20.04 7.24
CA THR A 249 89.92 -20.70 6.81
C THR A 249 90.79 -19.80 5.94
N ALA A 250 90.18 -18.91 5.13
CA ALA A 250 90.89 -17.88 4.38
C ALA A 250 91.52 -16.81 5.29
N LEU A 251 90.80 -16.32 6.31
CA LEU A 251 91.31 -15.37 7.32
C LEU A 251 92.41 -15.98 8.22
N LYS A 252 92.49 -17.31 8.33
CA LYS A 252 93.53 -18.00 9.11
C LYS A 252 94.85 -18.20 8.33
N ARG A 253 94.85 -17.92 7.02
CA ARG A 253 96.00 -18.06 6.11
C ARG A 253 96.64 -16.73 5.70
N THR A 254 96.07 -15.60 6.14
CA THR A 254 96.70 -14.28 6.16
C THR A 254 97.30 -14.01 7.53
#